data_AF-A0A840FKF7-F1
#
_entry.id   AF-A0A840FKF7-F1
#
_cell.length_a   1.000
_cell.length_b   1.000
_cell.length_c   1.000
_cell.angle_alpha   90.00
_cell.angle_beta   90.00
_cell.angle_gamma   90.00
#
_symmetry.space_group_name_H-M   'P 1'
#
loop_
_entity.id
_entity.type
_entity.pdbx_description
1 polymer ?
#
loop_
_entity_poly.entity_id
_entity_poly.type
_entity_poly.pdbx_seq_one_letter_code
_entity_poly.pdbx_strand_id
1 'polypeptide(L)'
;MDATTRMTARDRREGRVALAMLPVGTLLTLAAGIGMIAVTALGIDTAIRWPDGAGWMLAWCGLAAVAGWWNLKRSLEVLSAFDWRPVPGIVAVSAAIVALHPGWWLA
;
A
#
# COMPACT_ATOMS: atom_id res chain seq x y z
N MET A 1 2.47 44.19 -13.98
CA MET A 1 2.68 44.34 -12.52
C MET A 1 2.93 42.96 -11.97
N ASP A 2 4.17 42.72 -11.56
CA ASP A 2 4.72 41.42 -11.17
C ASP A 2 4.05 40.84 -9.93
N ALA A 3 3.38 39.71 -10.10
CA ALA A 3 3.06 38.79 -9.01
C ALA A 3 4.31 37.93 -8.70
N THR A 4 5.41 38.56 -8.29
CA THR A 4 6.53 37.85 -7.67
C THR A 4 6.14 37.53 -6.24
N THR A 5 5.40 36.44 -6.09
CA THR A 5 5.00 35.82 -4.83
C THR A 5 6.25 35.66 -3.96
N ARG A 6 6.39 36.50 -2.91
CA ARG A 6 7.50 36.38 -1.97
C ARG A 6 7.36 35.07 -1.21
N MET A 7 8.03 34.01 -1.68
CA MET A 7 8.25 32.79 -0.89
C MET A 7 8.88 33.19 0.44
N THR A 8 8.13 33.03 1.52
CA THR A 8 8.59 33.40 2.85
C THR A 8 9.65 32.41 3.33
N ALA A 9 10.48 32.81 4.30
CA ALA A 9 11.45 31.90 4.90
C ALA A 9 10.79 30.66 5.54
N ARG A 10 9.51 30.78 5.91
CA ARG A 10 8.65 29.69 6.37
C ARG A 10 8.34 28.70 5.24
N ASP A 11 7.89 29.18 4.07
CA ASP A 11 7.60 28.33 2.90
C ASP A 11 8.85 27.54 2.45
N ARG A 12 10.04 28.16 2.54
CA ARG A 12 11.31 27.46 2.25
C ARG A 12 11.64 26.37 3.26
N ARG A 13 11.31 26.55 4.55
CA ARG A 13 11.51 25.52 5.59
C ARG A 13 10.51 24.39 5.44
N GLU A 14 9.24 24.71 5.23
CA GLU A 14 8.17 23.74 5.00
C GLU A 14 8.45 22.92 3.73
N GLY A 15 8.92 23.56 2.65
CA GLY A 15 9.32 22.87 1.43
C GLY A 15 10.51 21.93 1.60
N ARG A 16 11.51 22.25 2.45
CA ARG A 16 12.63 21.34 2.75
C ARG A 16 12.20 20.15 3.59
N VAL A 17 11.30 20.36 4.56
CA VAL A 17 10.74 19.26 5.35
C VAL A 17 9.89 18.34 4.47
N ALA A 18 9.06 18.91 3.57
CA ALA A 18 8.31 18.13 2.60
C ALA A 18 9.24 17.29 1.70
N LEU A 19 10.33 17.88 1.19
CA LEU A 19 11.35 17.18 0.41
C LEU A 19 12.05 16.06 1.21
N ALA A 20 12.36 16.30 2.48
CA ALA A 20 12.97 15.31 3.37
C ALA A 20 12.00 14.19 3.78
N MET A 21 10.69 14.43 3.73
CA MET A 21 9.65 13.44 4.04
C MET A 21 9.21 12.60 2.84
N LEU A 22 9.59 12.98 1.61
CA LEU A 22 9.31 12.19 0.41
C LEU A 22 9.78 10.72 0.53
N PRO A 23 11.02 10.41 0.94
CA PRO A 23 11.48 9.01 1.06
C PRO A 23 10.69 8.22 2.10
N VAL A 24 10.30 8.88 3.20
CA VAL A 24 9.50 8.28 4.27
C VAL A 24 8.10 7.94 3.76
N GLY A 25 7.47 8.84 3.02
CA GLY A 25 6.17 8.60 2.37
C GLY A 25 6.24 7.44 1.37
N THR A 26 7.31 7.35 0.59
CA THR A 26 7.53 6.24 -0.36
C THR A 26 7.70 4.91 0.37
N LEU A 27 8.50 4.86 1.44
CA LEU A 27 8.71 3.66 2.25
C LEU A 27 7.43 3.18 2.92
N LEU A 28 6.63 4.09 3.49
CA LEU A 28 5.35 3.76 4.08
C LEU A 28 4.34 3.23 3.04
N THR A 29 4.37 3.78 1.83
CA THR A 29 3.54 3.30 0.71
C THR A 29 3.97 1.90 0.25
N LEU A 30 5.27 1.64 0.17
CA LEU A 30 5.84 0.32 -0.12
C LEU A 30 5.44 -0.70 0.96
N ALA A 31 5.62 -0.36 2.24
CA ALA A 31 5.24 -1.21 3.36
C ALA A 31 3.74 -1.53 3.36
N ALA A 32 2.89 -0.53 3.06
CA ALA A 32 1.45 -0.73 2.93
C ALA A 32 1.11 -1.66 1.75
N GLY A 33 1.78 -1.52 0.61
CA GLY A 33 1.62 -2.41 -0.55
C GLY A 33 1.99 -3.86 -0.24
N ILE A 34 3.15 -4.08 0.39
CA ILE A 34 3.61 -5.41 0.80
C ILE A 34 2.64 -6.03 1.81
N GLY A 35 2.23 -5.27 2.83
CA GLY A 35 1.26 -5.71 3.83
C GLY A 35 -0.09 -6.10 3.20
N MET A 36 -0.54 -5.34 2.20
CA MET A 36 -1.77 -5.64 1.47
C MET A 36 -1.66 -6.96 0.69
N ILE A 37 -0.55 -7.21 0.00
CA ILE A 37 -0.31 -8.46 -0.72
C ILE A 37 -0.28 -9.63 0.26
N ALA A 38 0.44 -9.50 1.38
CA ALA A 38 0.56 -10.53 2.40
C ALA A 38 -0.80 -10.89 3.01
N VAL A 39 -1.62 -9.88 3.36
CA VAL A 39 -2.93 -10.15 3.97
C VAL A 39 -3.92 -10.73 2.97
N THR A 40 -3.82 -10.35 1.69
CA THR A 40 -4.62 -10.93 0.61
C THR A 40 -4.25 -12.40 0.39
N ALA A 41 -2.96 -12.72 0.34
CA ALA A 41 -2.47 -14.09 0.22
C ALA A 41 -2.87 -14.94 1.43
N LEU A 42 -2.76 -14.40 2.65
CA LEU A 42 -3.23 -15.05 3.87
C LEU A 42 -4.74 -15.32 3.83
N GLY A 43 -5.52 -14.35 3.36
CA GLY A 43 -6.97 -14.51 3.18
C GLY A 43 -7.29 -15.63 2.18
N ILE A 44 -6.58 -15.70 1.06
CA ILE A 44 -6.74 -16.77 0.07
C ILE A 44 -6.37 -18.14 0.67
N ASP A 45 -5.22 -18.26 1.33
CA ASP A 45 -4.79 -19.52 1.95
C ASP A 45 -5.79 -19.98 3.04
N THR A 46 -6.28 -19.05 3.85
CA THR A 46 -7.30 -19.32 4.87
C THR A 46 -8.62 -19.78 4.24
N ALA A 47 -9.00 -19.19 3.10
CA ALA A 47 -10.19 -19.59 2.35
C ALA A 47 -10.04 -20.97 1.68
N ILE A 48 -8.82 -21.39 1.36
CA ILE A 48 -8.56 -22.71 0.77
C ILE A 48 -8.54 -23.80 1.85
N ARG A 49 -7.81 -23.56 2.95
CA ARG A 49 -7.61 -24.57 4.02
C ARG A 49 -8.76 -24.66 5.00
N TRP A 50 -9.56 -23.61 5.11
CA TRP A 50 -10.73 -23.50 5.99
C TRP A 50 -10.52 -24.03 7.42
N PRO A 51 -9.51 -23.54 8.17
CA PRO A 51 -9.27 -23.97 9.54
C PRO A 51 -10.43 -23.59 10.48
N ASP A 52 -10.52 -24.23 11.64
CA ASP A 52 -11.50 -23.88 12.67
C ASP A 52 -11.36 -22.39 13.06
N GLY A 53 -12.46 -21.64 12.94
CA GLY A 53 -12.46 -20.18 13.15
C GLY A 53 -12.08 -19.33 11.94
N ALA A 54 -11.94 -19.92 10.74
CA ALA A 54 -11.59 -19.22 9.50
C ALA A 54 -12.46 -17.98 9.22
N GLY A 55 -13.75 -17.99 9.61
CA GLY A 55 -14.66 -16.87 9.36
C GLY A 55 -14.17 -15.53 9.93
N TRP A 56 -13.65 -15.52 11.17
CA TRP A 56 -13.14 -14.30 11.79
C TRP A 56 -11.85 -13.82 11.11
N MET A 57 -10.96 -14.77 10.81
CA MET A 57 -9.68 -14.48 10.16
C MET A 57 -9.88 -13.98 8.72
N LEU A 58 -10.83 -14.52 7.98
CA LEU A 58 -11.23 -14.05 6.66
C LEU A 58 -11.85 -12.66 6.70
N ALA A 59 -12.72 -12.38 7.68
CA ALA A 59 -13.29 -11.04 7.87
C ALA A 59 -12.20 -10.01 8.15
N TRP A 60 -11.23 -10.34 9.01
CA TRP A 60 -10.08 -9.48 9.30
C TRP A 60 -9.20 -9.27 8.06
N CYS A 61 -8.89 -10.33 7.32
CA CYS A 61 -8.12 -10.23 6.08
C CYS A 61 -8.83 -9.36 5.04
N GLY A 62 -10.15 -9.49 4.90
CA GLY A 62 -10.95 -8.65 4.02
C GLY A 62 -10.90 -7.17 4.41
N LEU A 63 -11.11 -6.86 5.70
CA LEU A 63 -11.02 -5.47 6.19
C LEU A 63 -9.62 -4.88 6.01
N ALA A 64 -8.57 -5.65 6.30
CA ALA A 64 -7.19 -5.23 6.12
C ALA A 64 -6.83 -5.00 4.64
N ALA A 65 -7.32 -5.85 3.72
CA ALA A 65 -7.14 -5.66 2.29
C ALA A 65 -7.82 -4.37 1.80
N VAL A 66 -9.06 -4.11 2.24
CA VAL A 66 -9.78 -2.87 1.88
C VAL A 66 -9.09 -1.63 2.42
N ALA A 67 -8.66 -1.65 3.69
CA ALA A 67 -7.93 -0.54 4.29
C ALA A 67 -6.58 -0.29 3.59
N GLY A 68 -5.85 -1.37 3.27
CA GLY A 68 -4.61 -1.31 2.50
C GLY A 68 -4.81 -0.72 1.11
N TRP A 69 -5.88 -1.14 0.41
CA TRP A 69 -6.25 -0.61 -0.89
C TRP A 69 -6.55 0.89 -0.86
N TRP A 70 -7.35 1.34 0.11
CA TRP A 70 -7.66 2.76 0.27
C TRP A 70 -6.42 3.60 0.57
N ASN A 71 -5.53 3.11 1.43
CA ASN A 71 -4.30 3.81 1.75
C ASN A 71 -3.38 3.89 0.51
N LEU A 72 -3.23 2.79 -0.22
CA LEU A 72 -2.44 2.73 -1.44
C LEU A 72 -2.98 3.66 -2.52
N LYS A 73 -4.30 3.65 -2.76
CA LYS A 73 -4.95 4.56 -3.70
C LYS A 73 -4.66 6.02 -3.35
N ARG A 74 -4.82 6.39 -2.07
CA ARG A 74 -4.59 7.76 -1.61
C ARG A 74 -3.12 8.16 -1.72
N SER A 75 -2.18 7.27 -1.39
CA SER A 75 -0.74 7.51 -1.58
C SER A 75 -0.37 7.71 -3.05
N LEU A 76 -0.99 6.95 -3.95
CA LEU A 76 -0.73 7.05 -5.39
C LEU A 76 -1.37 8.30 -6.00
N GLU A 77 -2.54 8.73 -5.55
CA GLU A 77 -3.15 10.01 -5.97
C GLU A 77 -2.28 11.22 -5.62
N VAL A 78 -1.52 11.15 -4.51
CA VAL A 78 -0.55 12.18 -4.12
C VAL A 78 0.68 12.17 -5.06
N LEU A 79 1.00 11.03 -5.66
CA LEU A 79 2.05 10.90 -6.68
C LEU A 79 1.44 11.20 -8.05
N SER A 80 1.39 12.48 -8.43
CA SER A 80 0.75 12.99 -9.66
C SER A 80 1.16 12.35 -11.00
N ALA A 81 2.16 11.47 -11.00
CA ALA A 81 2.68 10.76 -12.18
C ALA A 81 2.25 9.29 -12.26
N PHE A 82 1.61 8.73 -11.23
CA PHE A 82 1.35 7.28 -11.17
C PHE A 82 -0.12 6.95 -11.48
N ASP A 83 -0.36 6.19 -12.55
CA ASP A 83 -1.69 5.62 -12.81
C ASP A 83 -1.93 4.47 -11.83
N TRP A 84 -2.95 4.58 -10.98
CA TRP A 84 -3.30 3.57 -9.97
C TRP A 84 -4.10 2.40 -10.56
N ARG A 85 -4.66 2.55 -11.77
CA ARG A 85 -5.50 1.53 -12.42
C ARG A 85 -4.86 0.13 -12.55
N PRO A 86 -3.55 -0.04 -12.86
CA PRO A 86 -2.93 -1.37 -12.94
C PRO A 86 -2.63 -2.01 -11.58
N VAL A 87 -2.63 -1.24 -10.50
CA VAL A 87 -2.24 -1.69 -9.16
C VAL A 87 -3.07 -2.85 -8.59
N PRO A 88 -4.41 -2.92 -8.77
CA PRO A 88 -5.16 -4.06 -8.24
C PRO A 88 -4.77 -5.37 -8.96
N GLY A 89 -4.44 -5.29 -10.25
CA GLY A 89 -3.95 -6.44 -11.02
C GLY A 89 -2.58 -6.92 -10.53
N ILE A 90 -1.66 -5.99 -10.25
CA ILE A 90 -0.35 -6.32 -9.67
C ILE A 90 -0.51 -6.99 -8.31
N VAL A 91 -1.33 -6.42 -7.43
CA VAL A 91 -1.59 -6.99 -6.09
C VAL A 91 -2.20 -8.38 -6.20
N ALA A 92 -3.17 -8.59 -7.09
CA ALA A 92 -3.80 -9.90 -7.30
C ALA A 92 -2.80 -10.95 -7.81
N VAL A 93 -1.96 -10.59 -8.80
CA VAL A 93 -0.93 -11.49 -9.33
C VAL A 93 0.13 -11.80 -8.28
N SER A 94 0.60 -10.79 -7.54
CA SER A 94 1.57 -11.00 -6.45
C SER A 94 1.00 -11.89 -5.34
N ALA A 95 -0.25 -11.67 -4.94
CA ALA A 95 -0.92 -12.52 -3.95
C ALA A 95 -1.07 -13.96 -4.44
N ALA A 96 -1.39 -14.16 -5.73
CA ALA A 96 -1.48 -15.49 -6.34
C ALA A 96 -0.12 -16.20 -6.34
N ILE A 97 0.97 -15.52 -6.70
CA ILE A 97 2.34 -16.09 -6.65
C ILE A 97 2.70 -16.53 -5.23
N VAL A 98 2.41 -15.69 -4.23
CA VAL A 98 2.67 -16.00 -2.82
C VAL A 98 1.85 -17.21 -2.35
N ALA A 99 0.57 -17.28 -2.74
CA ALA A 99 -0.31 -18.38 -2.39
C ALA A 99 0.08 -19.71 -3.07
N LEU A 100 0.62 -19.67 -4.30
CA LEU A 100 1.06 -20.85 -5.05
C LEU A 100 2.41 -21.41 -4.55
N HIS A 101 3.24 -20.58 -3.91
CA HIS A 101 4.56 -20.98 -3.41
C HIS A 101 4.74 -20.69 -1.91
N PRO A 102 3.92 -21.31 -1.03
CA PRO A 102 3.97 -21.03 0.42
C PRO A 102 5.32 -21.43 1.05
N GLY A 103 6.05 -22.39 0.46
CA GLY A 103 7.33 -22.88 0.97
C GLY A 103 8.56 -22.01 0.69
N TRP A 104 8.47 -20.98 -0.15
CA TRP A 104 9.62 -20.12 -0.48
C TRP A 104 9.89 -18.99 0.53
N TRP A 105 8.89 -18.64 1.35
CA TRP A 105 8.97 -17.53 2.33
C TRP A 105 9.00 -18.02 3.79
N LEU A 106 8.83 -19.32 4.01
CA LEU A 106 8.88 -19.99 5.32
C LEU A 106 10.17 -20.79 5.54
N ALA A 107 11.12 -20.72 4.59
CA ALA A 107 12.43 -21.38 4.65
C ALA A 107 13.51 -20.45 5.22
#